data_AF-A0A914YJS9-F1
#
_entry.id   AF-A0A914YJS9-F1
#
_cell.length_a   1.000
_cell.length_b   1.000
_cell.length_c   1.000
_cell.angle_alpha   90.00
_cell.angle_beta   90.00
_cell.angle_gamma   90.00
#
_symmetry.space_group_name_H-M   'P 1'
#
loop_
_entity.id
_entity.type
_entity.pdbx_description
1 polymer ?
#
loop_
_entity_poly.entity_id
_entity_poly.type
_entity_poly.pdbx_seq_one_letter_code
_entity_poly.pdbx_strand_id
1 'polypeptide(L)'
;MTFYSASTKPVALTAQRPWTTLNDPAVDDLLQDCQERFCTFENASIFISTFNVNGKSPPEYTNDWLNFDTERMPDFIVIGLQEMDLALGTYVTESTIREEQWLRALKRSLPKIYHVVRQLLNSI
;
A
#
# COMPACT_ATOMS: atom_id res chain seq x y z
N MET A 1 -22.13 31.00 24.24
CA MET A 1 -21.10 31.50 23.32
C MET A 1 -19.77 31.24 23.99
N THR A 2 -19.11 30.15 23.63
CA THR A 2 -17.95 29.61 24.36
C THR A 2 -16.71 29.87 23.51
N PHE A 3 -15.77 30.67 24.00
CA PHE A 3 -14.53 30.97 23.31
C PHE A 3 -13.48 29.93 23.68
N TYR A 4 -13.02 29.15 22.69
CA TYR A 4 -11.81 28.34 22.84
C TYR A 4 -10.59 29.25 22.78
N SER A 5 -9.83 29.30 23.87
CA SER A 5 -8.51 29.91 23.92
C SER A 5 -7.51 28.95 23.28
N ALA A 6 -7.17 29.16 22.01
CA ALA A 6 -5.99 28.55 21.42
C ALA A 6 -4.74 29.23 22.01
N SER A 7 -3.99 28.48 22.81
CA SER A 7 -2.68 28.90 23.32
C SER A 7 -1.69 28.92 22.15
N THR A 8 -1.63 30.01 21.40
CA THR A 8 -0.55 30.25 20.44
C THR A 8 0.72 30.57 21.25
N LYS A 9 1.60 29.58 21.40
CA LYS A 9 2.97 29.88 21.86
C LYS A 9 3.60 30.81 20.81
N PRO A 10 4.17 31.96 21.20
CA PRO A 10 4.88 32.79 20.26
C PRO A 10 6.12 32.01 19.79
N VAL A 11 6.15 31.63 18.51
CA VAL A 11 7.38 31.16 17.87
C VAL A 11 8.31 32.37 17.84
N ALA A 12 9.29 32.37 18.75
CA ALA A 12 10.31 33.39 18.79
C ALA A 12 11.05 33.41 17.44
N LEU A 13 10.85 34.48 16.68
CA LEU A 13 11.62 34.81 15.48
C LEU A 13 13.05 35.18 15.91
N THR A 14 13.83 34.18 16.29
CA THR A 14 15.21 34.35 16.73
C THR A 14 16.14 33.71 15.70
N ALA A 15 16.94 34.57 15.09
CA ALA A 15 18.00 34.31 14.11
C ALA A 15 17.53 33.76 12.76
N GLN A 16 17.83 34.52 11.70
CA GLN A 16 17.91 33.99 10.34
C GLN A 16 18.89 32.81 10.34
N ARG A 17 18.36 31.59 10.48
CA ARG A 17 19.11 30.39 10.15
C ARG A 17 19.39 30.45 8.64
N PRO A 18 20.65 30.37 8.20
CA PRO A 18 20.93 30.30 6.77
C PRO A 18 20.27 29.01 6.25
N TRP A 19 19.50 29.12 5.17
CA TRP A 19 18.76 28.02 4.52
C TRP A 19 19.67 26.94 3.90
N THR A 20 20.88 26.72 4.45
CA THR A 20 22.01 26.09 3.77
C THR A 20 22.25 24.63 4.12
N THR A 21 21.38 23.99 4.91
CA THR A 21 21.40 22.53 5.03
C THR A 21 20.14 21.96 4.44
N LEU A 22 20.27 21.31 3.28
CA LEU A 22 19.22 20.66 2.49
C LEU A 22 18.38 19.64 3.29
N ASN A 23 18.78 19.30 4.53
CA ASN A 23 18.17 18.31 5.40
C ASN A 23 17.98 18.84 6.85
N ASP A 24 17.46 20.05 7.03
CA ASP A 24 17.03 20.52 8.36
C ASP A 24 15.64 19.94 8.68
N PRO A 25 15.48 19.07 9.70
CA PRO A 25 14.18 18.50 10.06
C PRO A 25 13.11 19.56 10.36
N ALA A 26 13.53 20.76 10.81
CA ALA A 26 12.59 21.86 11.06
C ALA A 26 11.96 22.39 9.76
N VAL A 27 12.60 22.19 8.60
CA VAL A 27 12.02 22.50 7.29
C VAL A 27 10.97 21.46 6.92
N ASP A 28 11.24 20.17 7.17
CA ASP A 28 10.26 19.10 6.91
C ASP A 28 8.99 19.28 7.75
N ASP A 29 9.14 19.58 9.04
CA ASP A 29 8.02 19.87 9.95
C ASP A 29 7.18 21.07 9.43
N LEU A 30 7.85 22.15 9.03
CA LEU A 30 7.19 23.34 8.49
C LEU A 30 6.43 23.04 7.18
N LEU A 31 7.05 22.25 6.29
CA LEU A 31 6.41 21.84 5.04
C LEU A 31 5.20 20.94 5.31
N GLN A 32 5.29 20.01 6.26
CA GLN A 32 4.17 19.17 6.66
C GLN A 32 3.00 19.97 7.23
N ASP A 33 3.26 20.99 8.06
CA ASP A 33 2.22 21.89 8.57
C ASP A 33 1.56 22.73 7.46
N CYS A 34 2.28 22.96 6.35
CA CYS A 34 1.79 23.75 5.22
C CYS A 34 1.19 22.89 4.09
N GLN A 35 1.10 21.57 4.24
CA GLN A 35 0.74 20.65 3.15
C GLN A 35 -0.58 21.01 2.45
N GLU A 36 -1.59 21.49 3.18
CA GLU A 36 -2.89 21.88 2.61
C GLU A 36 -2.80 23.04 1.61
N ARG A 37 -1.70 23.81 1.62
CA ARG A 37 -1.47 24.92 0.69
C ARG A 37 -0.96 24.48 -0.67
N PHE A 38 -0.41 23.27 -0.77
CA PHE A 38 0.25 22.78 -1.98
C PHE A 38 -0.08 21.33 -2.34
N CYS A 39 -0.84 20.62 -1.51
CA CYS A 39 -1.36 19.28 -1.77
C CYS A 39 -2.88 19.30 -1.90
N THR A 40 -3.40 18.39 -2.71
CA THR A 40 -4.82 18.02 -2.74
C THR A 40 -4.99 16.65 -2.12
N PHE A 41 -6.03 16.49 -1.30
CA PHE A 41 -6.34 15.24 -0.62
C PHE A 41 -7.65 14.69 -1.18
N GLU A 42 -7.62 13.43 -1.59
CA GLU A 42 -8.79 12.72 -2.10
C GLU A 42 -8.95 11.42 -1.33
N ASN A 43 -10.19 10.99 -1.13
CA ASN A 43 -10.48 9.68 -0.56
C ASN A 43 -10.15 8.61 -1.59
N ALA A 44 -9.49 7.54 -1.16
CA ALA A 44 -9.26 6.36 -1.97
C ALA A 44 -9.91 5.13 -1.33
N SER A 45 -10.50 4.30 -2.16
CA SER A 45 -11.10 3.03 -1.80
C SER A 45 -10.10 1.89 -2.00
N ILE A 46 -9.93 1.05 -0.97
CA ILE A 46 -8.97 -0.05 -0.96
C ILE A 46 -9.70 -1.34 -0.62
N PHE A 47 -9.63 -2.32 -1.51
CA PHE A 47 -10.02 -3.69 -1.21
C PHE A 47 -8.78 -4.47 -0.77
N ILE A 48 -8.84 -5.08 0.42
CA ILE A 48 -7.75 -5.86 1.00
C ILE A 48 -8.24 -7.27 1.27
N SER A 49 -7.50 -8.27 0.81
CA SER A 49 -7.78 -9.67 1.10
C SER A 49 -6.51 -10.47 1.28
N THR A 50 -6.61 -11.55 2.05
CA THR A 50 -5.51 -12.50 2.24
C THR A 50 -5.98 -13.93 2.08
N PHE A 51 -5.09 -14.79 1.60
CA PHE A 51 -5.36 -16.21 1.44
C PHE A 51 -4.12 -17.06 1.73
N ASN A 52 -4.29 -18.01 2.64
CA ASN A 52 -3.30 -19.05 2.87
C ASN A 52 -3.49 -20.15 1.82
N VAL A 53 -2.51 -20.30 0.93
CA VAL A 53 -2.60 -21.23 -0.20
C VAL A 53 -2.16 -22.64 0.17
N ASN A 54 -1.48 -22.83 1.32
CA ASN A 54 -1.00 -24.11 1.83
C ASN A 54 -0.27 -24.92 0.73
N GLY A 55 0.62 -24.26 -0.01
CA GLY A 55 1.42 -24.82 -1.09
C GLY A 55 0.65 -25.26 -2.35
N LYS A 56 -0.66 -25.00 -2.43
CA LYS A 56 -1.51 -25.46 -3.54
C LYS A 56 -1.40 -24.54 -4.76
N SER A 57 -1.58 -25.13 -5.94
CA SER A 57 -1.82 -24.37 -7.18
C SER A 57 -3.17 -23.65 -7.11
N PRO A 58 -3.31 -22.50 -7.81
CA PRO A 58 -4.56 -21.76 -7.83
C PRO A 58 -5.68 -22.54 -8.53
N PRO A 59 -6.94 -22.29 -8.17
CA PRO A 59 -8.08 -22.67 -9.00
C PRO A 59 -8.06 -21.90 -10.33
N GLU A 60 -8.86 -22.34 -11.31
CA GLU A 60 -8.96 -21.67 -12.62
C GLU A 60 -9.47 -20.23 -12.49
N TYR A 61 -10.39 -20.00 -11.53
CA TYR A 61 -10.96 -18.71 -11.17
C TYR A 61 -10.96 -18.53 -9.65
N THR A 62 -10.80 -17.29 -9.20
CA THR A 62 -10.75 -16.93 -7.76
C THR A 62 -11.96 -16.11 -7.32
N ASN A 63 -13.03 -16.11 -8.11
CA ASN A 63 -14.20 -15.25 -7.93
C ASN A 63 -14.96 -15.53 -6.61
N ASP A 64 -14.94 -16.78 -6.13
CA ASP A 64 -15.59 -17.16 -4.86
C ASP A 64 -14.92 -16.47 -3.65
N TRP A 65 -13.64 -16.13 -3.78
CA TRP A 65 -12.86 -15.43 -2.76
C TRP A 65 -12.78 -13.93 -3.03
N LEU A 66 -12.54 -13.53 -4.29
CA LEU A 66 -12.42 -12.13 -4.72
C LEU A 66 -13.77 -11.59 -5.19
N ASN A 67 -14.74 -11.60 -4.29
CA ASN A 67 -16.06 -11.03 -4.56
C ASN A 67 -16.12 -9.58 -4.07
N PHE A 68 -15.71 -8.63 -4.92
CA PHE A 68 -15.92 -7.21 -4.70
C PHE A 68 -16.96 -6.67 -5.67
N ASP A 69 -17.67 -5.63 -5.24
CA ASP A 69 -18.71 -4.99 -6.03
C ASP A 69 -18.13 -4.41 -7.33
N THR A 70 -18.50 -4.99 -8.47
CA THR A 70 -18.04 -4.54 -9.78
C THR A 70 -18.65 -3.21 -10.20
N GLU A 71 -19.78 -2.79 -9.61
CA GLU A 71 -20.38 -1.46 -9.85
C GLU A 71 -19.62 -0.36 -9.11
N ARG A 72 -18.94 -0.70 -8.01
CA ARG A 72 -18.10 0.20 -7.21
C ARG A 72 -16.68 -0.34 -7.12
N MET A 73 -15.96 -0.29 -8.24
CA MET A 73 -14.59 -0.77 -8.33
C MET A 73 -13.67 0.02 -7.37
N PRO A 74 -12.90 -0.66 -6.50
CA PRO A 74 -11.96 -0.01 -5.62
C PRO A 74 -10.76 0.57 -6.40
N ASP A 75 -10.22 1.71 -5.92
CA ASP A 75 -9.05 2.36 -6.51
C ASP A 75 -7.79 1.49 -6.37
N PHE A 76 -7.71 0.75 -5.26
CA PHE A 76 -6.61 -0.17 -4.98
C PHE A 76 -7.11 -1.56 -4.57
N ILE A 77 -6.43 -2.59 -5.09
CA ILE A 77 -6.64 -3.99 -4.71
C ILE A 77 -5.33 -4.53 -4.15
N VAL A 78 -5.36 -4.94 -2.89
CA VAL A 78 -4.22 -5.51 -2.17
C VAL A 78 -4.53 -6.96 -1.81
N ILE A 79 -3.72 -7.87 -2.32
CA ILE A 79 -3.89 -9.31 -2.13
C ILE A 79 -2.62 -9.89 -1.49
N GLY A 80 -2.76 -10.46 -0.30
CA GLY A 80 -1.67 -11.14 0.41
C GLY A 80 -1.80 -12.66 0.35
N LEU A 81 -0.85 -13.35 -0.26
CA LEU A 81 -0.81 -14.82 -0.28
C LEU A 81 0.21 -15.36 0.73
N GLN A 82 -0.13 -16.42 1.44
CA GLN A 82 0.71 -17.05 2.47
C GLN A 82 0.94 -18.54 2.18
N GLU A 83 2.04 -19.10 2.69
CA GLU A 83 2.42 -20.51 2.51
C GLU A 83 2.49 -20.94 1.03
N MET A 84 3.07 -20.10 0.17
CA MET A 84 3.22 -20.39 -1.27
C MET A 84 4.08 -21.65 -1.52
N ASP A 85 5.01 -21.90 -0.61
CA ASP A 85 5.94 -23.00 -0.62
C ASP A 85 5.96 -23.71 0.75
N LEU A 86 5.79 -25.04 0.71
CA LEU A 86 5.87 -25.92 1.88
C LEU A 86 7.03 -26.91 1.75
N ALA A 87 7.85 -26.80 0.70
CA ALA A 87 8.87 -27.77 0.34
C ALA A 87 10.24 -27.36 0.92
N LEU A 88 10.84 -28.24 1.74
CA LEU A 88 12.11 -28.01 2.43
C LEU A 88 13.38 -27.97 1.56
N GLY A 89 13.33 -28.31 0.26
CA GLY A 89 14.54 -28.67 -0.52
C GLY A 89 14.76 -27.99 -1.88
N THR A 90 13.78 -27.32 -2.47
CA THR A 90 13.84 -26.74 -3.85
C THR A 90 13.24 -25.32 -3.93
N TYR A 91 13.49 -24.55 -2.87
CA TYR A 91 12.84 -23.30 -2.47
C TYR A 91 12.67 -22.22 -3.55
N VAL A 92 13.69 -21.93 -4.38
CA VAL A 92 13.70 -20.71 -5.22
C VAL A 92 12.97 -20.90 -6.55
N THR A 93 13.14 -22.04 -7.23
CA THR A 93 12.57 -22.23 -8.58
C THR A 93 11.10 -22.61 -8.51
N GLU A 94 10.70 -23.46 -7.55
CA GLU A 94 9.30 -23.89 -7.40
C GLU A 94 8.38 -22.79 -6.89
N SER A 95 8.86 -21.95 -5.95
CA SER A 95 8.10 -20.79 -5.45
C SER A 95 7.80 -19.80 -6.57
N THR A 96 8.80 -19.51 -7.41
CA THR A 96 8.65 -18.61 -8.57
C THR A 96 7.59 -19.12 -9.56
N ILE A 97 7.56 -20.43 -9.84
CA ILE A 97 6.56 -21.03 -10.75
C ILE A 97 5.15 -20.94 -10.14
N ARG A 98 4.98 -21.30 -8.86
CA ARG A 98 3.66 -21.27 -8.20
C ARG A 98 3.13 -19.85 -8.08
N GLU A 99 3.98 -18.91 -7.73
CA GLU A 99 3.61 -17.51 -7.65
C GLU A 99 3.13 -17.00 -9.02
N GLU A 100 3.80 -17.37 -10.10
CA GLU A 100 3.38 -16.97 -11.43
C GLU A 100 2.03 -17.59 -11.83
N GLN A 101 1.76 -18.83 -11.40
CA GLN A 101 0.45 -19.46 -11.55
C GLN A 101 -0.64 -18.67 -10.83
N TRP A 102 -0.42 -18.36 -9.54
CA TRP A 102 -1.35 -17.57 -8.73
C TRP A 102 -1.60 -16.20 -9.34
N LEU A 103 -0.55 -15.51 -9.78
CA LEU A 103 -0.67 -14.22 -10.45
C LEU A 103 -1.52 -14.32 -11.72
N ARG A 104 -1.36 -15.37 -12.54
CA ARG A 104 -2.18 -15.57 -13.74
C ARG A 104 -3.65 -15.82 -13.39
N ALA A 105 -3.95 -16.62 -12.37
CA ALA A 105 -5.33 -16.88 -11.94
C ALA A 105 -6.01 -15.63 -11.39
N LEU A 106 -5.30 -14.85 -10.57
CA LEU A 106 -5.74 -13.54 -10.08
C LEU A 106 -6.02 -12.59 -11.25
N LYS A 107 -5.09 -12.49 -12.21
CA LYS A 107 -5.24 -11.61 -13.37
C LYS A 107 -6.47 -11.92 -14.23
N ARG A 108 -6.88 -13.20 -14.29
CA ARG A 108 -8.09 -13.64 -14.99
C ARG A 108 -9.38 -13.32 -14.24
N SER A 109 -9.30 -13.25 -12.92
CA SER A 109 -10.45 -13.02 -12.04
C SER A 109 -10.71 -11.52 -11.79
N LEU A 110 -9.70 -10.67 -12.01
CA LEU A 110 -9.79 -9.22 -11.84
C LEU A 110 -10.22 -8.49 -13.15
N PRO A 111 -10.93 -7.34 -13.06
CA PRO A 111 -11.33 -6.52 -14.22
C PRO A 111 -10.13 -6.09 -15.07
N LYS A 112 -10.26 -5.95 -16.40
CA LYS A 112 -9.10 -5.74 -17.30
C LYS A 112 -8.35 -4.39 -17.16
N ILE A 113 -8.76 -3.51 -16.25
CA ILE A 113 -8.21 -2.16 -16.09
C ILE A 113 -7.50 -2.06 -14.74
N TYR A 114 -6.30 -2.63 -14.63
CA TYR A 114 -5.42 -2.41 -13.48
C TYR A 114 -3.95 -2.45 -13.88
N HIS A 115 -3.12 -1.79 -13.08
CA HIS A 115 -1.67 -1.98 -13.09
C HIS A 115 -1.27 -2.87 -11.92
N VAL A 116 -0.54 -3.95 -12.20
CA VAL A 116 -0.03 -4.83 -11.14
C VAL A 116 1.24 -4.22 -10.58
N VAL A 117 1.20 -3.84 -9.31
CA VAL A 117 2.39 -3.57 -8.51
C VAL A 117 2.70 -4.81 -7.71
N ARG A 118 3.86 -5.43 -7.99
CA ARG A 118 4.34 -6.61 -7.27
C ARG A 118 5.40 -6.19 -6.27
N GLN A 119 5.16 -6.44 -4.99
CA GLN A 119 6.18 -6.37 -3.96
C GLN A 119 6.36 -7.77 -3.39
N LEU A 120 7.52 -8.37 -3.68
CA LEU A 120 7.98 -9.52 -2.93
C LEU A 120 8.54 -9.03 -1.61
N LEU A 121 7.93 -9.43 -0.50
CA LEU A 121 8.65 -9.43 0.77
C LEU A 121 9.67 -10.56 0.65
N ASN A 122 10.91 -10.21 0.29
CA ASN A 122 12.02 -11.12 0.50
C ASN A 122 12.05 -11.41 2.00
N SER A 123 11.64 -12.62 2.39
CA SER A 123 11.80 -13.08 3.76
C SER A 123 13.30 -13.10 4.07
N ILE A 124 13.62 -12.49 5.21
CA ILE A 124 14.95 -12.36 5.82
C ILE A 124 15.57 -13.75 6.02
#